data_AF-A0A914KZH9-F1
#
_entry.id   AF-A0A914KZH9-F1
#
_cell.length_a   1.000
_cell.length_b   1.000
_cell.length_c   1.000
_cell.angle_alpha   90.00
_cell.angle_beta   90.00
_cell.angle_gamma   90.00
#
_symmetry.space_group_name_H-M   'P 1'
#
loop_
_entity.id
_entity.type
_entity.pdbx_description
1 polymer ?
#
loop_
_entity_poly.entity_id
_entity_poly.type
_entity_poly.pdbx_seq_one_letter_code
_entity_poly.pdbx_strand_id
1 'polypeptide(L)'
;MQSVLMSSAFFKNFSLTFSSKLTFSTTTTKKVTAVVDKPVRLPPGFHHVTPFAVFVKEKMQNTSGESASEAVKKVAKSWKEMSNLDKNPYIENSKLLTEQRKDEFAKLSDQKKEELLEGNALRLEKRKRSSLMRDLHKFYKQTNKPKRSLGPFLLFCKAEMEKTQVPKGKEEVIKFGKDSGEQWKVLTADEKKIYLDKAANLKNNYTKELEVWKNINADEISKWNAKLEMAKPKKVVTKPKKMKAVK
;
A
#
# COMPACT_ATOMS: atom_id res chain seq x y z
N MET A 1 -29.33 -61.06 -58.57
CA MET A 1 -30.73 -61.18 -58.12
C MET A 1 -30.75 -61.73 -56.71
N GLN A 2 -31.55 -61.12 -55.83
CA GLN A 2 -32.15 -61.65 -54.59
C GLN A 2 -31.17 -62.11 -53.47
N SER A 3 -30.98 -61.42 -52.33
CA SER A 3 -31.92 -61.10 -51.22
C SER A 3 -32.73 -62.30 -50.72
N VAL A 4 -32.39 -62.86 -49.55
CA VAL A 4 -33.27 -63.31 -48.43
C VAL A 4 -32.33 -63.54 -47.21
N LEU A 5 -32.31 -62.73 -46.13
CA LEU A 5 -33.21 -62.59 -44.96
C LEU A 5 -33.32 -63.79 -43.99
N MET A 6 -33.02 -63.48 -42.71
CA MET A 6 -33.62 -63.99 -41.47
C MET A 6 -33.26 -65.40 -40.95
N SER A 7 -32.61 -65.46 -39.78
CA SER A 7 -33.33 -65.88 -38.56
C SER A 7 -32.52 -65.71 -37.26
N SER A 8 -33.08 -64.86 -36.41
CA SER A 8 -33.09 -64.81 -34.95
C SER A 8 -32.93 -66.16 -34.22
N ALA A 9 -32.09 -66.21 -33.17
CA ALA A 9 -32.51 -66.38 -31.75
C ALA A 9 -31.46 -67.10 -30.84
N PHE A 10 -30.96 -66.35 -29.85
CA PHE A 10 -30.92 -66.67 -28.40
C PHE A 10 -30.30 -68.00 -27.90
N PHE A 11 -29.17 -67.94 -27.19
CA PHE A 11 -29.13 -67.88 -25.70
C PHE A 11 -27.69 -67.75 -25.14
N LYS A 12 -27.48 -66.68 -24.37
CA LYS A 12 -26.67 -66.51 -23.14
C LYS A 12 -25.44 -67.43 -22.92
N ASN A 13 -24.27 -66.84 -22.70
CA ASN A 13 -23.77 -66.57 -21.33
C ASN A 13 -22.31 -66.09 -21.29
N PHE A 14 -22.09 -65.17 -20.35
CA PHE A 14 -20.88 -64.96 -19.56
C PHE A 14 -19.61 -64.39 -20.22
N SER A 15 -19.37 -63.12 -19.89
CA SER A 15 -18.12 -62.40 -20.14
C SER A 15 -16.95 -62.97 -19.35
N LEU A 16 -15.78 -63.05 -19.97
CA LEU A 16 -14.47 -62.97 -19.32
C LEU A 16 -13.42 -62.65 -20.40
N THR A 17 -13.40 -61.41 -20.88
CA THR A 17 -12.27 -60.90 -21.67
C THR A 17 -11.28 -60.23 -20.73
N PHE A 18 -10.13 -60.89 -20.61
CA PHE A 18 -8.94 -60.50 -19.87
C PHE A 18 -8.37 -59.19 -20.43
N SER A 19 -8.73 -58.06 -19.82
CA SER A 19 -8.14 -56.76 -20.10
C SER A 19 -6.78 -56.66 -19.38
N SER A 20 -5.71 -56.97 -20.09
CA SER A 20 -4.34 -56.66 -19.70
C SER A 20 -4.16 -55.13 -19.67
N LYS A 21 -4.48 -54.49 -18.55
CA LYS A 21 -4.04 -53.12 -18.26
C LYS A 21 -2.60 -53.16 -17.80
N LEU A 22 -1.68 -52.77 -18.70
CA LEU A 22 -0.34 -52.34 -18.32
C LEU A 22 -0.47 -51.24 -17.26
N THR A 23 -0.08 -51.55 -16.02
CA THR A 23 0.10 -50.54 -14.98
C THR A 23 1.46 -49.88 -15.18
N PHE A 24 1.48 -48.74 -15.87
CA PHE A 24 2.62 -47.84 -15.84
C PHE A 24 2.60 -47.10 -14.48
N SER A 25 3.47 -47.51 -13.57
CA SER A 25 3.69 -46.82 -12.29
C SER A 25 4.28 -45.44 -12.57
N THR A 26 3.47 -44.39 -12.44
CA THR A 26 3.95 -43.01 -12.51
C THR A 26 4.64 -42.66 -11.19
N THR A 27 5.95 -42.85 -11.14
CA THR A 27 6.79 -42.17 -10.15
C THR A 27 6.57 -40.66 -10.32
N THR A 28 5.79 -40.08 -9.40
CA THR A 28 5.65 -38.64 -9.26
C THR A 28 6.96 -38.10 -8.72
N THR A 29 7.90 -37.80 -9.61
CA THR A 29 9.02 -36.93 -9.32
C THR A 29 8.42 -35.56 -9.01
N LYS A 30 8.36 -35.22 -7.72
CA LYS A 30 8.11 -33.84 -7.29
C LYS A 30 9.10 -32.97 -8.05
N LYS A 31 8.59 -32.14 -8.97
CA LYS A 31 9.33 -30.97 -9.47
C LYS A 31 9.72 -30.18 -8.23
N VAL A 32 10.97 -30.32 -7.81
CA VAL A 32 11.64 -29.29 -7.02
C VAL A 32 11.66 -28.11 -7.98
N THR A 33 10.65 -27.27 -7.88
CA THR A 33 10.71 -25.95 -8.49
C THR A 33 11.86 -25.28 -7.77
N ALA A 34 13.03 -25.25 -8.42
CA ALA A 34 14.05 -24.28 -8.09
C ALA A 34 13.32 -22.95 -7.94
N VAL A 35 13.37 -22.38 -6.74
CA VAL A 35 12.97 -21.01 -6.51
C VAL A 35 13.90 -20.22 -7.42
N VAL A 36 13.42 -19.87 -8.61
CA VAL A 36 14.12 -18.91 -9.46
C VAL A 36 14.04 -17.63 -8.65
N ASP A 37 15.07 -17.38 -7.85
CA ASP A 37 15.21 -16.17 -7.07
C ASP A 37 15.05 -15.03 -8.06
N LYS A 38 13.93 -14.31 -7.95
CA LYS A 38 13.71 -13.11 -8.74
C LYS A 38 14.94 -12.24 -8.54
N PRO A 39 15.59 -11.74 -9.60
CA PRO A 39 16.82 -10.97 -9.46
C PRO A 39 16.58 -9.87 -8.45
N VAL A 40 17.38 -9.88 -7.38
CA VAL A 40 17.24 -8.94 -6.27
C VAL A 40 17.32 -7.54 -6.87
N ARG A 41 16.20 -6.81 -6.81
CA ARG A 41 16.18 -5.43 -7.29
C ARG A 41 17.15 -4.64 -6.42
N LEU A 42 18.18 -4.07 -7.05
CA LEU A 42 19.14 -3.20 -6.38
C LEU A 42 18.41 -2.12 -5.56
N PRO A 43 18.93 -1.72 -4.40
CA PRO A 43 18.27 -0.73 -3.55
C PRO A 43 18.24 0.66 -4.22
N PRO A 44 17.38 1.58 -3.73
CA PRO A 44 17.37 2.98 -4.17
C PRO A 44 18.78 3.57 -4.16
N GLY A 45 19.12 4.31 -5.22
CA GLY A 45 20.49 4.81 -5.46
C GLY A 45 21.27 3.93 -6.44
N PHE A 46 21.02 2.61 -6.46
CA PHE A 46 21.73 1.65 -7.32
C PHE A 46 20.84 1.07 -8.42
N HIS A 47 19.60 1.54 -8.55
CA HIS A 47 18.74 1.17 -9.68
C HIS A 47 19.36 1.61 -11.01
N HIS A 48 19.02 0.87 -12.07
CA HIS A 48 19.33 1.26 -13.44
C HIS A 48 18.86 2.69 -13.73
N VAL A 49 19.70 3.44 -14.43
CA VAL A 49 19.34 4.75 -14.95
C VAL A 49 18.66 4.54 -16.30
N THR A 50 17.65 5.34 -16.60
CA THR A 50 17.05 5.35 -17.94
C THR A 50 17.68 6.48 -18.76
N PRO A 51 17.80 6.35 -20.10
CA PRO A 51 18.35 7.40 -20.96
C PRO A 51 17.60 8.72 -20.79
N PHE A 52 16.27 8.64 -20.65
CA PHE A 52 15.43 9.80 -20.36
C PHE A 52 15.75 10.45 -19.01
N ALA A 53 16.09 9.68 -17.97
CA ALA A 53 16.46 10.27 -16.67
C ALA A 53 17.78 11.04 -16.74
N VAL A 54 18.74 10.60 -17.56
CA VAL A 54 19.98 11.34 -17.84
C VAL A 54 19.65 12.66 -18.54
N PHE A 55 18.82 12.60 -19.59
CA PHE A 55 18.37 13.78 -20.32
C PHE A 55 17.61 14.77 -19.43
N VAL A 56 16.68 14.29 -18.63
CA VAL A 56 15.94 15.12 -17.67
C VAL A 56 16.89 15.76 -16.67
N LYS A 57 17.87 15.03 -16.15
CA LYS A 57 18.86 15.58 -15.21
C LYS A 57 19.63 16.74 -15.85
N GLU A 58 20.08 16.60 -17.09
CA GLU A 58 20.80 17.65 -17.81
C GLU A 58 19.90 18.87 -18.09
N LYS A 59 18.71 18.64 -18.66
CA LYS A 59 17.83 19.76 -19.04
C LYS A 59 17.25 20.49 -17.83
N MET A 60 17.01 19.78 -16.73
CA MET A 60 16.51 20.40 -15.49
C MET A 60 17.58 21.21 -14.75
N GLN A 61 18.88 20.97 -14.98
CA GLN A 61 19.95 21.82 -14.43
C GLN A 61 19.97 23.21 -15.06
N ASN A 62 19.45 23.34 -16.28
CA ASN A 62 19.45 24.59 -17.04
C ASN A 62 18.12 25.34 -16.98
N THR A 63 17.04 24.72 -16.47
CA THR A 63 15.74 25.38 -16.30
C THR A 63 15.64 26.04 -14.93
N SER A 64 15.88 27.35 -14.84
CA SER A 64 15.64 28.16 -13.65
C SER A 64 14.38 29.00 -13.81
N GLY A 65 13.46 28.96 -12.84
CA GLY A 65 12.32 29.89 -12.75
C GLY A 65 10.93 29.31 -13.08
N GLU A 66 10.85 28.12 -13.69
CA GLU A 66 9.56 27.45 -13.95
C GLU A 66 9.20 26.43 -12.85
N SER A 67 7.90 26.13 -12.72
CA SER A 67 7.44 25.04 -11.86
C SER A 67 8.05 23.71 -12.33
N ALA A 68 8.65 22.94 -11.42
CA ALA A 68 9.32 21.68 -11.74
C ALA A 68 8.42 20.68 -12.49
N SER A 69 7.10 20.71 -12.23
CA SER A 69 6.12 19.89 -12.95
C SER A 69 5.98 20.28 -14.43
N GLU A 70 6.01 21.58 -14.73
CA GLU A 70 5.85 22.10 -16.09
C GLU A 70 7.13 21.94 -16.90
N ALA A 71 8.29 22.22 -16.27
CA ALA A 71 9.60 21.98 -16.87
C ALA A 71 9.76 20.50 -17.29
N VAL A 72 9.41 19.54 -16.43
CA VAL A 72 9.48 18.11 -16.77
C VAL A 72 8.53 17.74 -17.91
N LYS A 73 7.34 18.36 -18.02
CA LYS A 73 6.43 18.12 -19.17
C LYS A 73 7.03 18.63 -20.48
N LYS A 74 7.64 19.82 -20.48
CA LYS A 74 8.32 20.39 -21.66
C LYS A 74 9.51 19.52 -22.08
N VAL A 75 10.34 19.12 -21.12
CA VAL A 75 11.48 18.21 -21.34
C VAL A 75 10.98 16.86 -21.88
N ALA A 76 9.92 16.28 -21.32
CA ALA A 76 9.33 15.04 -21.82
C ALA A 76 8.81 15.15 -23.26
N LYS A 77 8.26 16.31 -23.64
CA LYS A 77 7.84 16.58 -25.03
C LYS A 77 9.07 16.63 -25.96
N SER A 78 10.09 17.39 -25.60
CA SER A 78 11.34 17.46 -26.38
C SER A 78 12.00 16.10 -26.56
N TRP A 79 12.04 15.25 -25.52
CA TRP A 79 12.57 13.89 -25.64
C TRP A 79 11.82 13.03 -26.65
N LYS A 80 10.50 13.20 -26.78
CA LYS A 80 9.70 12.46 -27.78
C LYS A 80 10.02 12.91 -29.20
N GLU A 81 10.25 14.20 -29.41
CA GLU A 81 10.54 14.83 -30.71
C GLU A 81 11.98 14.58 -31.20
N MET A 82 12.93 14.31 -30.29
CA MET A 82 14.32 14.02 -30.66
C MET A 82 14.46 12.75 -31.52
N SER A 83 15.40 12.79 -32.47
CA SER A 83 15.74 11.64 -33.30
C SER A 83 16.42 10.53 -32.48
N ASN A 84 16.47 9.30 -33.03
CA ASN A 84 17.18 8.20 -32.38
C ASN A 84 18.69 8.48 -32.30
N LEU A 85 19.26 9.19 -33.27
CA LEU A 85 20.67 9.59 -33.26
C LEU A 85 20.98 10.52 -32.10
N ASP A 86 20.11 11.50 -31.84
CA ASP A 86 20.28 12.45 -30.73
C ASP A 86 20.09 11.78 -29.36
N LYS A 87 19.35 10.66 -29.32
CA LYS A 87 19.13 9.87 -28.11
C LYS A 87 20.31 8.96 -27.77
N ASN A 88 21.10 8.54 -28.76
CA ASN A 88 22.23 7.63 -28.58
C ASN A 88 23.23 8.05 -27.48
N PRO A 89 23.72 9.31 -27.39
CA PRO A 89 24.64 9.69 -26.32
C PRO A 89 24.02 9.50 -24.93
N TYR A 90 22.72 9.74 -24.77
CA TYR A 90 22.02 9.49 -23.51
C TYR A 90 21.85 7.99 -23.22
N ILE A 91 21.66 7.17 -24.27
CA ILE A 91 21.58 5.71 -24.13
C ILE A 91 22.91 5.16 -23.62
N GLU A 92 24.02 5.55 -24.25
CA GLU A 92 25.36 5.10 -23.83
C GLU A 92 25.72 5.59 -22.44
N ASN A 93 25.49 6.88 -22.13
CA ASN A 93 25.71 7.41 -20.78
C ASN A 93 24.85 6.68 -19.73
N SER A 94 23.59 6.37 -20.06
CA SER A 94 22.71 5.62 -19.17
C SER A 94 23.20 4.19 -18.90
N LYS A 95 23.79 3.51 -19.90
CA LYS A 95 24.42 2.20 -19.72
C LYS A 95 25.63 2.31 -18.81
N LEU A 96 26.54 3.26 -19.10
CA LEU A 96 27.73 3.51 -18.31
C LEU A 96 27.39 3.81 -16.83
N LEU A 97 26.46 4.73 -16.58
CA LEU A 97 26.01 5.06 -15.21
C LEU A 97 25.38 3.85 -14.50
N THR A 98 24.70 2.98 -15.24
CA THR A 98 24.11 1.77 -14.68
C THR A 98 25.17 0.75 -14.29
N GLU A 99 26.21 0.58 -15.12
CA GLU A 99 27.37 -0.27 -14.83
C GLU A 99 28.18 0.28 -13.65
N GLN A 100 28.50 1.57 -13.65
CA GLN A 100 29.19 2.24 -12.54
C GLN A 100 28.46 2.03 -11.21
N ARG A 101 27.14 2.22 -11.17
CA ARG A 101 26.35 1.97 -9.95
C ARG A 101 26.35 0.51 -9.52
N LYS A 102 26.34 -0.43 -10.46
CA LYS A 102 26.44 -1.86 -10.14
C LYS A 102 27.81 -2.18 -9.54
N ASP A 103 28.88 -1.64 -10.10
CA ASP A 103 30.24 -1.84 -9.61
C ASP A 103 30.45 -1.19 -8.25
N GLU A 104 29.95 0.04 -8.05
CA GLU A 104 29.91 0.71 -6.75
C GLU A 104 29.16 -0.14 -5.72
N PHE A 105 28.00 -0.70 -6.10
CA PHE A 105 27.27 -1.60 -5.22
C PHE A 105 28.04 -2.89 -4.93
N ALA A 106 28.73 -3.46 -5.93
CA ALA A 106 29.53 -4.67 -5.77
C ALA A 106 30.73 -4.44 -4.84
N LYS A 107 31.35 -3.25 -4.87
CA LYS A 107 32.46 -2.83 -4.01
C LYS A 107 32.07 -2.57 -2.55
N LEU A 108 30.77 -2.43 -2.25
CA LEU A 108 30.30 -2.27 -0.86
C LEU A 108 30.58 -3.52 -0.03
N SER A 109 30.81 -3.33 1.27
CA SER A 109 30.87 -4.44 2.23
C SER A 109 29.53 -5.17 2.31
N ASP A 110 29.58 -6.46 2.64
CA ASP A 110 28.38 -7.30 2.74
C ASP A 110 27.40 -6.77 3.80
N GLN A 111 27.93 -6.27 4.92
CA GLN A 111 27.13 -5.60 5.96
C GLN A 111 26.37 -4.40 5.39
N LYS A 112 27.02 -3.58 4.55
CA LYS A 112 26.37 -2.39 3.99
C LYS A 112 25.34 -2.74 2.92
N LYS A 113 25.61 -3.77 2.12
CA LYS A 113 24.65 -4.32 1.15
C LYS A 113 23.39 -4.83 1.85
N GLU A 114 23.55 -5.59 2.93
CA GLU A 114 22.44 -6.12 3.72
C GLU A 114 21.60 -5.00 4.34
N GLU A 115 22.24 -4.00 4.96
CA GLU A 115 21.55 -2.83 5.54
C GLU A 115 20.70 -2.07 4.48
N LEU A 116 21.24 -1.88 3.27
CA LEU A 116 20.53 -1.21 2.18
C LEU A 116 19.34 -2.04 1.66
N LEU A 117 19.50 -3.36 1.57
CA LEU A 117 18.43 -4.27 1.14
C LEU A 117 17.31 -4.34 2.18
N GLU A 118 17.65 -4.46 3.47
CA GLU A 118 16.69 -4.43 4.57
C GLU A 118 15.97 -3.08 4.64
N GLY A 119 16.69 -1.97 4.52
CA GLY A 119 16.12 -0.63 4.47
C GLY A 119 15.14 -0.45 3.31
N ASN A 120 15.46 -0.99 2.12
CA ASN A 120 14.54 -0.98 0.97
C ASN A 120 13.31 -1.86 1.20
N ALA A 121 13.47 -3.05 1.79
CA ALA A 121 12.36 -3.93 2.14
C ALA A 121 11.39 -3.25 3.10
N LEU A 122 11.90 -2.64 4.18
CA LEU A 122 11.11 -1.86 5.14
C LEU A 122 10.40 -0.68 4.48
N ARG A 123 11.08 0.04 3.59
CA ARG A 123 10.48 1.15 2.83
C ARG A 123 9.33 0.65 1.93
N LEU A 124 9.50 -0.50 1.29
CA LEU A 124 8.48 -1.11 0.43
C LEU A 124 7.27 -1.57 1.26
N GLU A 125 7.49 -2.20 2.42
CA GLU A 125 6.42 -2.57 3.36
C GLU A 125 5.64 -1.36 3.84
N LYS A 126 6.34 -0.29 4.27
CA LYS A 126 5.71 0.99 4.63
C LYS A 126 4.87 1.55 3.48
N ARG A 127 5.40 1.57 2.26
CA ARG A 127 4.67 2.06 1.07
C ARG A 127 3.42 1.22 0.77
N LYS A 128 3.52 -0.10 0.84
CA LYS A 128 2.37 -1.02 0.67
C LYS A 128 1.31 -0.75 1.73
N ARG A 129 1.69 -0.64 3.00
CA ARG A 129 0.80 -0.31 4.11
C ARG A 129 0.13 1.05 3.91
N SER A 130 0.87 2.10 3.53
CA SER A 130 0.29 3.42 3.24
C SER A 130 -0.70 3.37 2.07
N SER A 131 -0.44 2.57 1.03
CA SER A 131 -1.40 2.39 -0.06
C SER A 131 -2.66 1.69 0.40
N LEU A 132 -2.51 0.59 1.14
CA LEU A 132 -3.63 -0.14 1.73
C LEU A 132 -4.49 0.76 2.62
N MET A 133 -3.86 1.63 3.43
CA MET A 133 -4.57 2.60 4.23
C MET A 133 -5.35 3.61 3.38
N ARG A 134 -4.78 4.13 2.28
CA ARG A 134 -5.52 5.04 1.39
C ARG A 134 -6.75 4.36 0.80
N ASP A 135 -6.62 3.12 0.36
CA ASP A 135 -7.73 2.38 -0.24
C ASP A 135 -8.79 2.01 0.80
N LEU A 136 -8.37 1.71 2.05
CA LEU A 136 -9.29 1.54 3.18
C LEU A 136 -10.07 2.83 3.49
N HIS A 137 -9.41 3.99 3.45
CA HIS A 137 -10.10 5.28 3.64
C HIS A 137 -11.08 5.58 2.50
N LYS A 138 -10.75 5.21 1.25
CA LYS A 138 -11.70 5.30 0.13
C LYS A 138 -12.92 4.41 0.37
N PHE A 139 -12.71 3.17 0.81
CA PHE A 139 -13.79 2.26 1.16
C PHE A 139 -14.69 2.84 2.25
N TYR A 140 -14.13 3.40 3.33
CA TYR A 140 -14.91 4.07 4.38
C TYR A 140 -15.72 5.25 3.86
N LYS A 141 -15.17 6.02 2.90
CA LYS A 141 -15.89 7.12 2.25
C LYS A 141 -17.01 6.61 1.35
N GLN A 142 -16.78 5.56 0.56
CA GLN A 142 -17.77 4.98 -0.35
C GLN A 142 -18.95 4.34 0.38
N THR A 143 -18.69 3.70 1.53
CA THR A 143 -19.70 3.03 2.35
C THR A 143 -20.34 3.95 3.39
N ASN A 144 -20.03 5.25 3.36
CA ASN A 144 -20.51 6.24 4.31
C ASN A 144 -20.34 5.80 5.77
N LYS A 145 -19.14 5.29 6.12
CA LYS A 145 -18.84 4.88 7.49
C LYS A 145 -19.17 6.01 8.46
N PRO A 146 -20.01 5.77 9.50
CA PRO A 146 -20.36 6.79 10.47
C PRO A 146 -19.11 7.47 11.05
N LYS A 147 -19.12 8.79 11.09
CA LYS A 147 -18.02 9.57 11.66
C LYS A 147 -18.06 9.44 13.18
N ARG A 148 -16.89 9.34 13.82
CA ARG A 148 -16.80 9.27 15.28
C ARG A 148 -17.56 10.42 15.93
N SER A 149 -18.33 10.12 16.98
CA SER A 149 -19.02 11.13 17.77
C SER A 149 -18.02 12.09 18.42
N LEU A 150 -18.44 13.36 18.58
CA LEU A 150 -17.64 14.38 19.25
C LEU A 150 -17.70 14.17 20.77
N GLY A 151 -16.56 14.35 21.43
CA GLY A 151 -16.50 14.37 22.88
C GLY A 151 -17.05 15.67 23.48
N PRO A 152 -17.29 15.72 24.80
CA PRO A 152 -17.89 16.87 25.49
C PRO A 152 -17.16 18.18 25.23
N PHE A 153 -15.83 18.18 25.36
CA PHE A 153 -14.99 19.35 25.10
C PHE A 153 -15.05 19.83 23.65
N LEU A 154 -15.10 18.92 22.66
CA LEU A 154 -15.21 19.31 21.25
C LEU A 154 -16.59 19.87 20.92
N LEU A 155 -17.64 19.44 21.63
CA LEU A 155 -18.97 20.05 21.53
C LEU A 155 -18.97 21.46 22.13
N PHE A 156 -18.26 21.66 23.25
CA PHE A 156 -18.03 22.98 23.81
C PHE A 156 -17.29 23.88 22.82
N CYS A 157 -16.15 23.42 22.27
CA CYS A 157 -15.40 24.16 21.25
C CYS A 157 -16.28 24.52 20.04
N LYS A 158 -17.12 23.59 19.58
CA LYS A 158 -18.06 23.85 18.47
C LYS A 158 -19.06 24.95 18.84
N ALA A 159 -19.66 24.88 20.02
CA ALA A 159 -20.58 25.91 20.50
C ALA A 159 -19.90 27.27 20.70
N GLU A 160 -18.62 27.28 21.09
CA GLU A 160 -17.85 28.51 21.21
C GLU A 160 -17.51 29.12 19.85
N MET A 161 -17.13 28.31 18.85
CA MET A 161 -16.94 28.77 17.46
C MET A 161 -18.22 29.35 16.84
N GLU A 162 -19.38 28.81 17.21
CA GLU A 162 -20.70 29.32 16.79
C GLU A 162 -21.02 30.69 17.41
N LYS A 163 -20.46 31.00 18.59
CA LYS A 163 -20.68 32.27 19.31
C LYS A 163 -19.71 33.38 18.89
N THR A 164 -18.43 33.05 18.69
CA THR A 164 -17.38 34.05 18.45
C THR A 164 -17.12 34.21 16.95
N GLN A 165 -16.38 33.27 16.36
CA GLN A 165 -16.16 33.09 14.93
C GLN A 165 -15.32 31.82 14.75
N VAL A 166 -15.44 31.15 13.61
CA VAL A 166 -14.53 30.07 13.25
C VAL A 166 -13.12 30.65 13.03
N PRO A 167 -12.08 30.21 13.79
CA PRO A 167 -10.72 30.72 13.64
C PRO A 167 -10.19 30.43 12.23
N LYS A 168 -9.58 31.44 11.59
CA LYS A 168 -9.07 31.37 10.23
C LYS A 168 -7.54 31.42 10.25
N GLY A 169 -6.92 30.27 10.01
CA GLY A 169 -5.46 30.16 9.94
C GLY A 169 -4.87 29.43 11.15
N LYS A 170 -3.60 29.03 11.02
CA LYS A 170 -2.96 28.11 11.97
C LYS A 170 -2.81 28.73 13.36
N GLU A 171 -2.38 29.98 13.44
CA GLU A 171 -2.11 30.67 14.71
C GLU A 171 -3.40 30.93 15.50
N GLU A 172 -4.46 31.40 14.83
CA GLU A 172 -5.78 31.61 15.43
C GLU A 172 -6.38 30.31 15.96
N VAL A 173 -6.25 29.19 15.22
CA VAL A 173 -6.73 27.87 15.67
C VAL A 173 -5.97 27.40 16.91
N ILE A 174 -4.66 27.63 16.96
CA ILE A 174 -3.83 27.27 18.13
C ILE A 174 -4.23 28.12 19.34
N LYS A 175 -4.42 29.44 19.15
CA LYS A 175 -4.85 30.35 20.20
C LYS A 175 -6.24 29.97 20.73
N PHE A 176 -7.21 29.80 19.84
CA PHE A 176 -8.56 29.33 20.17
C PHE A 176 -8.52 28.02 20.96
N GLY A 177 -7.72 27.04 20.53
CA GLY A 177 -7.60 25.77 21.25
C GLY A 177 -7.05 25.90 22.68
N LYS A 178 -6.16 26.87 22.92
CA LYS A 178 -5.68 27.19 24.28
C LYS A 178 -6.76 27.86 25.10
N ASP A 179 -7.38 28.91 24.55
CA ASP A 179 -8.41 29.71 25.22
C ASP A 179 -9.62 28.84 25.59
N SER A 180 -10.14 28.03 24.65
CA SER A 180 -11.22 27.06 24.92
C SER A 180 -10.83 26.04 25.98
N GLY A 181 -9.56 25.59 25.99
CA GLY A 181 -9.05 24.65 26.97
C GLY A 181 -9.02 25.22 28.39
N GLU A 182 -8.68 26.50 28.53
CA GLU A 182 -8.72 27.23 29.81
C GLU A 182 -10.15 27.47 30.27
N GLN A 183 -11.02 27.95 29.38
CA GLN A 183 -12.44 28.13 29.68
C GLN A 183 -13.10 26.83 30.12
N TRP A 184 -12.84 25.72 29.43
CA TRP A 184 -13.37 24.41 29.78
C TRP A 184 -12.95 23.96 31.19
N LYS A 185 -11.75 24.30 31.66
CA LYS A 185 -11.32 23.95 33.02
C LYS A 185 -12.14 24.70 34.07
N VAL A 186 -12.40 25.99 33.84
CA VAL A 186 -13.10 26.88 34.77
C VAL A 186 -14.62 26.65 34.80
N LEU A 187 -15.22 26.08 33.74
CA LEU A 187 -16.64 25.73 33.71
C LEU A 187 -17.07 24.88 34.91
N THR A 188 -18.25 25.20 35.44
CA THR A 188 -18.87 24.48 36.56
C THR A 188 -19.31 23.07 36.14
N ALA A 189 -19.60 22.22 37.13
CA ALA A 189 -20.07 20.86 36.87
C ALA A 189 -21.40 20.86 36.09
N ASP A 190 -22.30 21.80 36.39
CA ASP A 190 -23.61 21.90 35.75
C ASP A 190 -23.51 22.35 34.29
N GLU A 191 -22.65 23.32 33.99
CA GLU A 191 -22.39 23.75 32.61
C GLU A 191 -21.73 22.63 31.79
N LYS A 192 -20.78 21.91 32.38
CA LYS A 192 -20.16 20.73 31.75
C LYS A 192 -21.17 19.62 31.51
N LYS A 193 -22.13 19.42 32.42
CA LYS A 193 -23.16 18.37 32.33
C LYS A 193 -23.94 18.44 31.03
N ILE A 194 -24.31 19.64 30.57
CA ILE A 194 -25.00 19.84 29.28
C ILE A 194 -24.21 19.23 28.11
N TYR A 195 -22.89 19.41 28.10
CA TYR A 195 -22.02 18.86 27.05
C TYR A 195 -21.74 17.37 27.23
N LEU A 196 -21.66 16.90 28.47
CA LEU A 196 -21.53 15.48 28.80
C LEU A 196 -22.75 14.68 28.32
N ASP A 197 -23.95 15.16 28.62
CA ASP A 197 -25.21 14.53 28.23
C ASP A 197 -25.38 14.52 26.70
N LYS A 198 -25.06 15.65 26.04
CA LYS A 198 -25.04 15.72 24.56
C LYS A 198 -24.03 14.74 23.96
N ALA A 199 -22.83 14.64 24.51
CA ALA A 199 -21.81 13.70 24.03
C ALA A 199 -22.22 12.24 24.25
N ALA A 200 -22.89 11.92 25.36
CA ALA A 200 -23.42 10.59 25.64
C ALA A 200 -24.48 10.19 24.62
N ASN A 201 -25.43 11.09 24.33
CA ASN A 201 -26.45 10.86 23.30
C ASN A 201 -25.84 10.66 21.91
N LEU A 202 -24.88 11.51 21.51
CA LEU A 202 -24.18 11.36 20.23
C LEU A 202 -23.38 10.05 20.15
N LYS A 203 -22.75 9.62 21.26
CA LYS A 203 -22.05 8.34 21.32
C LYS A 203 -23.01 7.17 21.12
N ASN A 204 -24.16 7.19 21.77
CA ASN A 204 -25.17 6.14 21.65
C ASN A 204 -25.75 6.04 20.23
N ASN A 205 -26.00 7.18 19.57
CA ASN A 205 -26.45 7.19 18.17
C ASN A 205 -25.35 6.66 17.25
N TYR A 206 -24.10 7.13 17.45
CA TYR A 206 -22.95 6.66 16.69
C TYR A 206 -22.72 5.15 16.81
N THR A 207 -22.86 4.57 18.02
CA THR A 207 -22.68 3.13 18.21
C THR A 207 -23.72 2.32 17.43
N LYS A 208 -24.99 2.75 17.45
CA LYS A 208 -26.07 2.11 16.69
C LYS A 208 -25.83 2.19 15.19
N GLU A 209 -25.52 3.37 14.66
CA GLU A 209 -25.21 3.57 13.25
C GLU A 209 -23.98 2.75 12.81
N LEU A 210 -22.96 2.69 13.66
CA LEU A 210 -21.73 1.94 13.37
C LEU A 210 -21.99 0.43 13.36
N GLU A 211 -22.84 -0.08 14.25
CA GLU A 211 -23.24 -1.50 14.26
C GLU A 211 -24.00 -1.87 12.99
N VAL A 212 -24.99 -1.07 12.60
CA VAL A 212 -25.71 -1.26 11.34
C VAL A 212 -24.74 -1.23 10.15
N TRP A 213 -23.85 -0.24 10.10
CA TRP A 213 -22.84 -0.15 9.05
C TRP A 213 -21.89 -1.35 9.03
N LYS A 214 -21.44 -1.84 10.19
CA LYS A 214 -20.59 -3.03 10.30
C LYS A 214 -21.29 -4.27 9.80
N ASN A 215 -22.57 -4.44 10.12
CA ASN A 215 -23.36 -5.60 9.70
C ASN A 215 -23.58 -5.59 8.18
N ILE A 216 -23.89 -4.44 7.59
CA ILE A 216 -24.04 -4.29 6.12
C ILE A 216 -22.73 -4.60 5.40
N ASN A 217 -21.59 -4.21 5.98
CA ASN A 217 -20.27 -4.31 5.34
C ASN A 217 -19.41 -5.46 5.89
N ALA A 218 -19.99 -6.46 6.55
CA ALA A 218 -19.26 -7.46 7.34
C ALA A 218 -18.17 -8.20 6.53
N ASP A 219 -18.51 -8.66 5.32
CA ASP A 219 -17.59 -9.40 4.46
C ASP A 219 -16.41 -8.54 4.00
N GLU A 220 -16.67 -7.32 3.58
CA GLU A 220 -15.63 -6.38 3.16
C GLU A 220 -14.74 -5.96 4.34
N ILE A 221 -15.32 -5.74 5.52
CA ILE A 221 -14.57 -5.47 6.75
C ILE A 221 -13.63 -6.63 7.08
N SER A 222 -14.11 -7.88 6.96
CA SER A 222 -13.30 -9.07 7.16
C SER A 222 -12.11 -9.13 6.19
N LYS A 223 -12.36 -8.90 4.89
CA LYS A 223 -11.29 -8.83 3.86
C LYS A 223 -10.27 -7.72 4.18
N TRP A 224 -10.73 -6.55 4.62
CA TRP A 224 -9.85 -5.45 5.02
C TRP A 224 -9.01 -5.78 6.24
N ASN A 225 -9.62 -6.39 7.27
CA ASN A 225 -8.90 -6.82 8.46
C ASN A 225 -7.81 -7.85 8.12
N ALA A 226 -8.12 -8.85 7.29
CA ALA A 226 -7.12 -9.83 6.82
C ALA A 226 -5.95 -9.15 6.09
N LYS A 227 -6.24 -8.21 5.16
CA LYS A 227 -5.20 -7.44 4.47
C LYS A 227 -4.33 -6.61 5.43
N LEU A 228 -4.94 -6.01 6.46
CA LEU A 228 -4.25 -5.22 7.47
C LEU A 228 -3.33 -6.06 8.36
N GLU A 229 -3.79 -7.25 8.75
CA GLU A 229 -3.00 -8.23 9.50
C GLU A 229 -1.78 -8.69 8.71
N MET A 230 -1.97 -9.06 7.44
CA MET A 230 -0.87 -9.43 6.54
C MET A 230 0.14 -8.29 6.30
N ALA A 231 -0.31 -7.04 6.41
CA ALA A 231 0.51 -5.83 6.24
C ALA A 231 1.05 -5.25 7.56
N LYS A 232 0.96 -5.99 8.67
CA LYS A 232 1.67 -5.62 9.90
C LYS A 232 3.17 -5.74 9.67
N PRO A 233 3.98 -4.75 10.10
CA PRO A 233 5.42 -4.87 9.99
C PRO A 233 5.85 -6.09 10.79
N LYS A 234 6.66 -6.96 10.18
CA LYS A 234 7.35 -8.00 10.94
C LYS A 234 8.18 -7.27 12.00
N LYS A 235 8.08 -7.66 13.26
CA LYS A 235 8.90 -7.09 14.33
C LYS A 235 10.37 -7.29 13.92
N VAL A 236 11.02 -6.23 13.47
CA VAL A 236 12.47 -6.21 13.34
C VAL A 236 12.98 -6.30 14.77
N VAL A 237 13.67 -7.38 15.11
CA VAL A 237 14.38 -7.52 16.39
C VAL A 237 15.52 -6.52 16.34
N THR A 238 15.25 -5.25 16.68
CA THR A 238 16.30 -4.25 16.79
C THR A 238 17.17 -4.64 17.98
N LYS A 239 18.42 -5.01 17.72
CA LYS A 239 19.43 -5.25 18.75
C LYS A 239 19.39 -4.08 19.76
N PRO A 240 19.41 -4.35 21.08
CA PRO A 240 19.25 -3.32 22.08
C PRO A 240 20.30 -2.22 21.89
N LYS A 241 19.83 -0.98 21.86
CA LYS A 241 20.64 0.23 21.79
C LYS A 241 21.57 0.19 23.00
N LYS A 242 22.88 -0.03 22.79
CA LYS A 242 23.88 0.03 23.87
C LYS A 242 23.69 1.35 24.61
N MET A 243 23.19 1.27 25.84
CA MET A 243 23.08 2.43 26.71
C MET A 243 24.49 2.94 26.94
N LYS A 244 24.75 4.20 26.58
CA LYS A 244 26.00 4.87 26.96
C LYS A 244 25.99 4.94 28.49
N ALA A 245 26.99 4.33 29.13
CA ALA A 245 27.24 4.51 30.55
C ALA A 245 27.40 6.01 30.82
N VAL A 246 26.56 6.53 31.70
CA VAL A 246 26.74 7.86 32.28
C VAL A 246 27.97 7.75 33.17
N LYS A 247 29.01 8.54 32.85
CA LYS A 247 30.16 8.77 33.72
C LYS A 247 29.78 9.73 34.84
#